data_AF-A0A6P0W0B3-F1
#
_entry.id   AF-A0A6P0W0B3-F1
#
_cell.length_a   1.000
_cell.length_b   1.000
_cell.length_c   1.000
_cell.angle_alpha   90.00
_cell.angle_beta   90.00
_cell.angle_gamma   90.00
#
_symmetry.space_group_name_H-M   'P 1'
#
loop_
_entity.id
_entity.type
_entity.pdbx_description
1 polymer ?
#
loop_
_entity_poly.entity_id
_entity_poly.type
_entity_poly.pdbx_seq_one_letter_code
_entity_poly.pdbx_strand_id
1 'polypeptide(L)'
;DLTQVRQLALTDDVVAFMVGRIQKLPEATQDVLKIAACIGNQFDLATLAVVCEQSQEEVAADLWRSLQEGLVIPDNETYKFFQGEGREIQTTADITVGYRFLHDRVQQAAYSLIPEAQKQSTHLLIGRLLSQNALRADSEISIFEMVNHWNVARDLISDLSEQQKLAQLNLEAGQKAKSSAAYESALRYLKIGIYFLAEDCWDTQYDLTLNLYSLGAESALLCGEYQQMEELIDIVLNHAQGILDAIKVYKVKLQACIVQNQQQDCLNIGLSVLQKLDISLETQLPQQVESIHELIHLSKINDPYKLAASDILIYIITPAWTLNPEIFQQTIFTLVNLSLNFGNCPATAFGYA
;
A
#
# COMPACT_ATOMS: atom_id res chain seq x y z
N ASP A 1 -11.84 35.20 -25.45
CA ASP A 1 -12.42 33.93 -24.99
C ASP A 1 -12.39 32.87 -26.09
N LEU A 2 -11.17 32.56 -26.56
CA LEU A 2 -10.86 31.55 -27.60
C LEU A 2 -9.80 30.56 -27.08
N THR A 3 -9.41 30.73 -25.82
CA THR A 3 -8.32 30.01 -25.15
C THR A 3 -8.86 28.80 -24.37
N GLN A 4 -10.11 28.85 -23.89
CA GLN A 4 -10.77 27.71 -23.22
C GLN A 4 -11.25 26.63 -24.20
N VAL A 5 -11.49 26.96 -25.47
CA VAL A 5 -11.93 25.98 -26.50
C VAL A 5 -10.77 25.18 -27.10
N ARG A 6 -9.52 25.63 -26.96
CA ARG A 6 -8.34 24.95 -27.54
C ARG A 6 -7.77 23.82 -26.68
N GLN A 7 -8.07 23.76 -25.39
CA GLN A 7 -7.53 22.70 -24.52
C GLN A 7 -8.35 21.40 -24.53
N LEU A 8 -9.64 21.45 -24.90
CA LEU A 8 -10.53 20.28 -24.95
C LEU A 8 -10.58 19.60 -26.33
N ALA A 9 -10.01 20.20 -27.38
CA ALA A 9 -10.00 19.66 -28.74
C ALA A 9 -8.65 19.06 -29.20
N LEU A 10 -7.58 19.20 -28.39
CA LEU A 10 -6.24 18.74 -28.76
C LEU A 10 -5.89 17.34 -28.24
N THR A 11 -6.61 16.80 -27.26
CA THR A 11 -6.22 15.55 -26.60
C THR A 11 -6.67 14.31 -27.35
N ASP A 12 -7.92 14.27 -27.79
CA ASP A 12 -8.49 13.10 -28.49
C ASP A 12 -7.93 12.99 -29.91
N ASP A 13 -7.67 14.13 -30.56
CA ASP A 13 -7.13 14.20 -31.91
C ASP A 13 -5.68 13.68 -31.97
N VAL A 14 -4.90 13.94 -30.93
CA VAL A 14 -3.52 13.42 -30.82
C VAL A 14 -3.51 11.92 -30.56
N VAL A 15 -4.41 11.38 -29.71
CA VAL A 15 -4.49 9.93 -29.49
C VAL A 15 -4.95 9.22 -30.77
N ALA A 16 -5.98 9.71 -31.46
CA ALA A 16 -6.44 9.16 -32.72
C ALA A 16 -5.33 9.19 -33.80
N PHE A 17 -4.56 10.28 -33.87
CA PHE A 17 -3.40 10.37 -34.74
C PHE A 17 -2.33 9.31 -34.41
N MET A 18 -2.01 9.12 -33.12
CA MET A 18 -1.04 8.11 -32.68
C MET A 18 -1.53 6.68 -32.95
N VAL A 19 -2.83 6.41 -32.75
CA VAL A 19 -3.46 5.14 -33.13
C VAL A 19 -3.22 4.86 -34.62
N GLY A 20 -3.46 5.84 -35.49
CA GLY A 20 -3.22 5.70 -36.93
C GLY A 20 -1.74 5.50 -37.30
N ARG A 21 -0.79 5.95 -36.47
CA ARG A 21 0.64 5.62 -36.66
C ARG A 21 0.95 4.20 -36.22
N ILE A 22 0.44 3.77 -35.07
CA ILE A 22 0.67 2.42 -34.54
C ILE A 22 0.06 1.36 -35.48
N GLN A 23 -1.15 1.59 -36.01
CA GLN A 23 -1.82 0.67 -36.93
C GLN A 23 -1.08 0.45 -38.27
N LYS A 24 -0.10 1.29 -38.61
CA LYS A 24 0.73 1.12 -39.82
C LYS A 24 1.96 0.23 -39.57
N LEU A 25 2.25 -0.10 -38.32
CA LEU A 25 3.34 -0.99 -37.95
C LEU A 25 2.96 -2.45 -38.24
N PRO A 26 3.94 -3.37 -38.33
CA PRO A 26 3.66 -4.81 -38.38
C PRO A 26 2.77 -5.25 -37.21
N GLU A 27 1.90 -6.25 -37.42
CA GLU A 27 0.98 -6.74 -36.37
C GLU A 27 1.73 -7.14 -35.09
N ALA A 28 2.86 -7.85 -35.22
CA ALA A 28 3.70 -8.22 -34.08
C ALA A 28 4.17 -7.00 -33.26
N THR A 29 4.62 -5.92 -33.93
CA THR A 29 4.96 -4.66 -33.25
C THR A 29 3.75 -4.05 -32.56
N GLN A 30 2.57 -4.08 -33.17
CA GLN A 30 1.36 -3.54 -32.55
C GLN A 30 0.98 -4.32 -31.29
N ASP A 31 1.08 -5.64 -31.32
CA ASP A 31 0.74 -6.50 -30.20
C ASP A 31 1.71 -6.33 -29.03
N VAL A 32 3.01 -6.24 -29.31
CA VAL A 32 4.02 -5.93 -28.29
C VAL A 32 3.79 -4.54 -27.69
N LEU A 33 3.44 -3.53 -28.49
CA LEU A 33 3.13 -2.19 -27.98
C LEU A 33 1.87 -2.15 -27.11
N LYS A 34 0.83 -2.93 -27.45
CA LYS A 34 -0.37 -3.08 -26.60
C LYS A 34 -0.01 -3.64 -25.23
N ILE A 35 0.80 -4.69 -25.20
CA ILE A 35 1.27 -5.32 -23.95
C ILE A 35 2.13 -4.35 -23.15
N ALA A 36 3.10 -3.70 -23.80
CA ALA A 36 3.95 -2.69 -23.17
C ALA A 36 3.12 -1.55 -22.57
N ALA A 37 2.05 -1.12 -23.26
CA ALA A 37 1.16 -0.09 -22.76
C ALA A 37 0.38 -0.50 -21.52
N CYS A 38 0.08 -1.80 -21.36
CA CYS A 38 -0.48 -2.35 -20.13
C CYS A 38 0.54 -2.29 -18.99
N ILE A 39 1.81 -2.60 -19.22
CA ILE A 39 2.87 -2.58 -18.18
C ILE A 39 3.09 -1.16 -17.68
N GLY A 40 3.27 -0.19 -18.58
CA GLY A 40 3.44 1.20 -18.19
C GLY A 40 4.12 2.06 -19.26
N ASN A 41 4.37 3.32 -18.91
CA ASN A 41 5.09 4.25 -19.78
C ASN A 41 6.59 3.90 -19.92
N GLN A 42 7.14 3.21 -18.91
CA GLN A 42 8.50 2.69 -18.86
C GLN A 42 8.42 1.19 -18.55
N PHE A 43 9.26 0.40 -19.20
CA PHE A 43 9.29 -1.06 -19.06
C PHE A 43 10.66 -1.59 -19.48
N ASP A 44 11.12 -2.68 -18.88
CA ASP A 44 12.32 -3.37 -19.33
C ASP A 44 11.99 -4.53 -20.31
N LEU A 45 12.97 -4.86 -21.15
CA LEU A 45 12.84 -5.91 -22.17
C LEU A 45 12.55 -7.29 -21.57
N ALA A 46 13.14 -7.61 -20.41
CA ALA A 46 12.97 -8.92 -19.80
C ALA A 46 11.54 -9.10 -19.30
N THR A 47 10.98 -8.10 -18.63
CA THR A 47 9.58 -8.09 -18.20
C THR A 47 8.64 -8.18 -19.40
N LEU A 48 8.85 -7.38 -20.44
CA LEU A 48 8.02 -7.43 -21.63
C LEU A 48 8.11 -8.79 -22.35
N ALA A 49 9.30 -9.38 -22.48
CA ALA A 49 9.50 -10.69 -23.07
C ALA A 49 8.78 -11.80 -22.33
N VAL A 50 8.83 -11.78 -20.99
CA VAL A 50 8.08 -12.71 -20.14
C VAL A 50 6.59 -12.59 -20.41
N VAL A 51 6.06 -11.36 -20.46
CA VAL A 51 4.63 -11.13 -20.65
C VAL A 51 4.16 -11.50 -22.05
N CYS A 52 5.00 -11.27 -23.07
CA CYS A 52 4.74 -11.72 -24.44
C CYS A 52 4.93 -13.23 -24.62
N GLU A 53 5.46 -13.94 -23.61
CA GLU A 53 5.85 -15.36 -23.67
C GLU A 53 6.82 -15.65 -24.84
N GLN A 54 7.73 -14.73 -25.11
CA GLN A 54 8.71 -14.76 -26.21
C GLN A 54 10.14 -14.57 -25.69
N SER A 55 11.14 -14.80 -26.53
CA SER A 55 12.54 -14.47 -26.18
C SER A 55 12.77 -12.95 -26.18
N GLN A 56 13.79 -12.47 -25.47
CA GLN A 56 14.16 -11.05 -25.50
C GLN A 56 14.56 -10.60 -26.91
N GLU A 57 15.20 -11.47 -27.69
CA GLU A 57 15.60 -11.21 -29.07
C GLU A 57 14.38 -11.05 -29.99
N GLU A 58 13.35 -11.91 -29.83
CA GLU A 58 12.11 -11.82 -30.60
C GLU A 58 11.37 -10.51 -30.29
N VAL A 59 11.19 -10.18 -29.00
CA VAL A 59 10.53 -8.94 -28.59
C VAL A 59 11.31 -7.70 -29.03
N ALA A 60 12.65 -7.73 -28.97
CA ALA A 60 13.47 -6.63 -29.46
C ALA A 60 13.34 -6.43 -30.97
N ALA A 61 13.25 -7.52 -31.74
CA ALA A 61 12.99 -7.46 -33.18
C ALA A 61 11.61 -6.87 -33.47
N ASP A 62 10.58 -7.29 -32.73
CA ASP A 62 9.22 -6.79 -32.88
C ASP A 62 9.10 -5.31 -32.46
N LEU A 63 9.85 -4.85 -31.46
CA LEU A 63 9.91 -3.44 -31.07
C LEU A 63 10.64 -2.56 -32.07
N TRP A 64 11.51 -3.11 -32.93
CA TRP A 64 12.45 -2.31 -33.73
C TRP A 64 11.78 -1.25 -34.59
N ARG A 65 10.67 -1.58 -35.24
CA ARG A 65 9.92 -0.61 -36.06
C ARG A 65 9.34 0.53 -35.25
N SER A 66 8.94 0.28 -34.00
CA SER A 66 8.45 1.33 -33.11
C SER A 66 9.55 2.31 -32.68
N LEU A 67 10.79 1.83 -32.52
CA LEU A 67 11.97 2.67 -32.27
C LEU A 67 12.31 3.55 -33.47
N GLN A 68 12.29 2.98 -34.69
CA GLN A 68 12.55 3.72 -35.92
C GLN A 68 11.53 4.85 -36.15
N GLU A 69 10.26 4.61 -35.80
CA GLU A 69 9.19 5.60 -35.89
C GLU A 69 9.17 6.61 -34.73
N GLY A 70 10.06 6.45 -33.74
CA GLY A 70 10.17 7.31 -32.57
C GLY A 70 8.99 7.20 -31.60
N LEU A 71 8.30 6.07 -31.57
CA LEU A 71 7.16 5.83 -30.68
C LEU A 71 7.64 5.32 -29.30
N VAL A 72 8.68 4.50 -29.31
CA VAL A 72 9.38 3.99 -28.14
C VAL A 72 10.83 4.42 -28.24
N ILE A 73 11.43 4.80 -27.13
CA ILE A 73 12.86 5.13 -27.03
C ILE A 73 13.52 4.24 -25.97
N PRO A 74 14.76 3.78 -26.21
CA PRO A 74 15.52 3.05 -25.20
C PRO A 74 16.11 4.03 -24.16
N ASP A 75 16.23 3.59 -22.91
CA ASP A 75 16.79 4.42 -21.82
C ASP A 75 18.31 4.56 -21.91
N ASN A 76 18.99 3.60 -22.55
CA ASN A 76 20.44 3.58 -22.74
C ASN A 76 20.80 2.88 -24.07
N GLU A 77 22.08 2.86 -24.44
CA GLU A 77 22.51 2.24 -25.71
C GLU A 77 22.58 0.69 -25.68
N THR A 78 22.21 0.02 -24.58
CA THR A 78 22.34 -1.45 -24.48
C THR A 78 21.35 -2.19 -25.37
N TYR A 79 20.29 -1.53 -25.86
CA TYR A 79 19.39 -2.12 -26.85
C TYR A 79 20.09 -2.56 -28.15
N LYS A 80 21.22 -1.94 -28.50
CA LYS A 80 21.99 -2.25 -29.73
C LYS A 80 22.52 -3.69 -29.75
N PHE A 81 22.69 -4.30 -28.58
CA PHE A 81 23.09 -5.71 -28.46
C PHE A 81 22.04 -6.67 -29.03
N PHE A 82 20.75 -6.33 -28.93
CA PHE A 82 19.65 -7.14 -29.43
C PHE A 82 19.27 -6.84 -30.89
N GLN A 83 19.90 -5.84 -31.51
CA GLN A 83 19.69 -5.46 -32.92
C GLN A 83 20.85 -5.92 -33.85
N GLY A 84 21.78 -6.72 -33.33
CA GLY A 84 22.92 -7.23 -34.10
C GLY A 84 24.06 -6.22 -34.31
N GLU A 85 24.04 -5.07 -33.65
CA GLU A 85 25.10 -4.05 -33.73
C GLU A 85 26.11 -4.13 -32.55
N GLY A 86 25.85 -4.99 -31.56
CA GLY A 86 26.70 -5.18 -30.39
C GLY A 86 27.78 -6.26 -30.58
N ARG A 87 28.98 -6.01 -30.05
CA ARG A 87 30.08 -7.01 -30.01
C ARG A 87 29.64 -8.26 -29.26
N GLU A 88 30.04 -9.43 -29.76
CA GLU A 88 29.82 -10.76 -29.16
C GLU A 88 30.10 -10.75 -27.65
N ILE A 89 29.04 -10.78 -26.85
CA ILE A 89 29.08 -11.13 -25.43
C ILE A 89 28.43 -12.51 -25.31
N GLN A 90 29.10 -13.42 -24.60
CA GLN A 90 28.74 -14.84 -24.52
C GLN A 90 27.46 -15.13 -23.73
N THR A 91 26.82 -14.12 -23.12
CA THR A 91 25.55 -14.23 -22.38
C THR A 91 24.79 -12.91 -22.41
N THR A 92 23.65 -12.87 -23.11
CA THR A 92 22.69 -11.73 -23.12
C THR A 92 21.82 -11.69 -21.85
N ALA A 93 21.90 -12.71 -21.00
CA ALA A 93 20.99 -12.93 -19.87
C ALA A 93 21.06 -11.87 -18.76
N ASP A 94 22.18 -11.15 -18.61
CA ASP A 94 22.40 -10.17 -17.52
C ASP A 94 22.24 -8.70 -17.97
N ILE A 95 21.84 -8.44 -19.22
CA ILE A 95 21.70 -7.07 -19.72
C ILE A 95 20.25 -6.61 -19.58
N THR A 96 19.99 -5.70 -18.64
CA THR A 96 18.70 -5.02 -18.54
C THR A 96 18.65 -3.88 -19.57
N VAL A 97 17.69 -3.96 -20.50
CA VAL A 97 17.40 -2.90 -21.47
C VAL A 97 16.08 -2.23 -21.08
N GLY A 98 16.15 -0.97 -20.67
CA GLY A 98 14.98 -0.15 -20.39
C GLY A 98 14.45 0.51 -21.66
N TYR A 99 13.13 0.56 -21.79
CA TYR A 99 12.42 1.27 -22.83
C TYR A 99 11.35 2.16 -22.21
N ARG A 100 10.98 3.20 -22.95
CA ARG A 100 9.83 4.04 -22.61
C ARG A 100 9.09 4.49 -23.85
N PHE A 101 7.79 4.71 -23.71
CA PHE A 101 7.08 5.46 -24.73
C PHE A 101 7.61 6.89 -24.76
N LEU A 102 7.71 7.46 -25.97
CA LEU A 102 8.18 8.84 -26.12
C LEU A 102 7.26 9.81 -25.36
N HIS A 103 5.96 9.53 -25.36
CA HIS A 103 4.95 10.28 -24.63
C HIS A 103 3.85 9.36 -24.09
N ASP A 104 3.21 9.77 -23.00
CA ASP A 104 2.05 9.10 -22.41
C ASP A 104 0.90 8.94 -23.43
N ARG A 105 0.81 9.82 -24.44
CA ARG A 105 -0.19 9.70 -25.51
C ARG A 105 0.04 8.51 -26.44
N VAL A 106 1.29 8.11 -26.64
CA VAL A 106 1.62 6.90 -27.43
C VAL A 106 1.22 5.67 -26.62
N GLN A 107 1.51 5.64 -25.32
CA GLN A 107 1.04 4.58 -24.42
C GLN A 107 -0.49 4.49 -24.44
N GLN A 108 -1.21 5.61 -24.29
CA GLN A 108 -2.67 5.65 -24.35
C GLN A 108 -3.22 5.14 -25.68
N ALA A 109 -2.59 5.52 -26.80
CA ALA A 109 -2.98 5.04 -28.12
C ALA A 109 -2.78 3.53 -28.25
N ALA A 110 -1.62 3.00 -27.84
CA ALA A 110 -1.35 1.58 -27.84
C ALA A 110 -2.33 0.80 -26.93
N TYR A 111 -2.62 1.31 -25.73
CA TYR A 111 -3.60 0.71 -24.82
C TYR A 111 -5.03 0.73 -25.40
N SER A 112 -5.41 1.80 -26.11
CA SER A 112 -6.74 1.92 -26.72
C SER A 112 -6.99 0.93 -27.87
N LEU A 113 -5.91 0.38 -28.45
CA LEU A 113 -5.99 -0.65 -29.49
C LEU A 113 -6.34 -2.04 -28.93
N ILE A 114 -6.32 -2.21 -27.60
CA ILE A 114 -6.76 -3.45 -26.95
C ILE A 114 -8.29 -3.45 -26.92
N PRO A 115 -8.96 -4.47 -27.51
CA PRO A 115 -10.40 -4.61 -27.41
C PRO A 115 -10.86 -4.60 -25.96
N GLU A 116 -11.93 -3.88 -25.65
CA GLU A 116 -12.40 -3.72 -24.26
C GLU A 116 -12.63 -5.06 -23.55
N ALA A 117 -13.18 -6.04 -24.26
CA ALA A 117 -13.40 -7.40 -23.76
C ALA A 117 -12.10 -8.17 -23.43
N GLN A 118 -10.95 -7.74 -23.96
CA GLN A 118 -9.66 -8.40 -23.75
C GLN A 118 -8.80 -7.71 -22.68
N LYS A 119 -9.06 -6.44 -22.34
CA LYS A 119 -8.24 -5.67 -21.39
C LYS A 119 -8.07 -6.37 -20.05
N GLN A 120 -9.17 -6.82 -19.44
CA GLN A 120 -9.12 -7.52 -18.16
C GLN A 120 -8.33 -8.83 -18.26
N SER A 121 -8.54 -9.62 -19.32
CA SER A 121 -7.78 -10.88 -19.50
C SER A 121 -6.29 -10.63 -19.74
N THR A 122 -5.93 -9.57 -20.47
CA THR A 122 -4.53 -9.17 -20.68
C THR A 122 -3.89 -8.76 -19.35
N HIS A 123 -4.56 -7.94 -18.55
CA HIS A 123 -4.05 -7.58 -17.22
C HIS A 123 -3.94 -8.80 -16.28
N LEU A 124 -4.87 -9.75 -16.34
CA LEU A 124 -4.77 -10.97 -15.54
C LEU A 124 -3.53 -11.79 -15.91
N LEU A 125 -3.27 -11.95 -17.20
CA LEU A 125 -2.08 -12.64 -17.71
C LEU A 125 -0.80 -11.96 -17.23
N ILE A 126 -0.68 -10.64 -17.41
CA ILE A 126 0.47 -9.85 -16.95
C ILE A 126 0.68 -10.04 -15.45
N GLY A 127 -0.38 -9.85 -14.66
CA GLY A 127 -0.32 -9.98 -13.22
C GLY A 127 0.19 -11.36 -12.77
N ARG A 128 -0.31 -12.43 -13.39
CA ARG A 128 0.11 -13.82 -13.08
C ARG A 128 1.57 -14.07 -13.46
N LEU A 129 2.01 -13.58 -14.62
CA LEU A 129 3.39 -13.76 -15.08
C LEU A 129 4.38 -12.99 -14.19
N LEU A 130 4.07 -11.74 -13.83
CA LEU A 130 4.87 -10.97 -12.87
C LEU A 130 4.97 -11.67 -11.51
N SER A 131 3.87 -12.22 -11.01
CA SER A 131 3.87 -13.01 -9.77
C SER A 131 4.79 -14.24 -9.83
N GLN A 132 4.82 -14.94 -10.97
CA GLN A 132 5.65 -16.14 -11.13
C GLN A 132 7.14 -15.80 -11.21
N ASN A 133 7.48 -14.67 -11.84
CA ASN A 133 8.86 -14.23 -11.94
C ASN A 133 9.41 -13.67 -10.64
N ALA A 134 8.61 -12.93 -9.87
CA ALA A 134 9.01 -12.44 -8.55
C ALA A 134 9.39 -13.59 -7.58
N LEU A 135 8.89 -14.80 -7.81
CA LEU A 135 9.26 -16.01 -7.05
C LEU A 135 10.54 -16.69 -7.55
N ARG A 136 10.93 -16.45 -8.81
CA ARG A 136 12.05 -17.14 -9.49
C ARG A 136 13.33 -16.31 -9.54
N ALA A 137 13.19 -14.99 -9.56
CA ALA A 137 14.29 -14.04 -9.57
C ALA A 137 14.30 -13.27 -8.25
N ASP A 138 15.48 -12.89 -7.76
CA ASP A 138 15.66 -11.90 -6.68
C ASP A 138 15.35 -10.48 -7.23
N SER A 139 14.29 -10.38 -8.02
CA SER A 139 13.94 -9.20 -8.81
C SER A 139 13.17 -8.20 -7.97
N GLU A 140 13.54 -6.93 -8.06
CA GLU A 140 12.82 -5.79 -7.46
C GLU A 140 11.52 -5.46 -8.21
N ILE A 141 10.70 -6.46 -8.60
CA ILE A 141 9.39 -6.18 -9.20
C ILE A 141 8.55 -5.47 -8.13
N SER A 142 8.06 -4.28 -8.48
CA SER A 142 7.26 -3.48 -7.56
C SER A 142 5.94 -4.18 -7.28
N ILE A 143 5.62 -4.38 -6.00
CA ILE A 143 4.30 -4.88 -5.56
C ILE A 143 3.15 -4.09 -6.20
N PHE A 144 3.36 -2.80 -6.48
CA PHE A 144 2.35 -1.94 -7.11
C PHE A 144 2.08 -2.33 -8.55
N GLU A 145 3.10 -2.64 -9.34
CA GLU A 145 2.94 -3.06 -10.75
C GLU A 145 2.12 -4.34 -10.82
N MET A 146 2.50 -5.33 -10.02
CA MET A 146 1.81 -6.60 -9.95
C MET A 146 0.36 -6.44 -9.46
N VAL A 147 0.13 -5.84 -8.28
CA VAL A 147 -1.21 -5.76 -7.69
C VAL A 147 -2.17 -4.92 -8.54
N ASN A 148 -1.66 -3.89 -9.24
CA ASN A 148 -2.50 -3.06 -10.10
C ASN A 148 -3.08 -3.85 -11.27
N HIS A 149 -2.29 -4.75 -11.89
CA HIS A 149 -2.79 -5.62 -12.95
C HIS A 149 -3.86 -6.59 -12.45
N TRP A 150 -3.62 -7.22 -11.30
CA TRP A 150 -4.63 -8.10 -10.69
C TRP A 150 -5.90 -7.32 -10.34
N ASN A 151 -5.77 -6.10 -9.82
CA ASN A 151 -6.92 -5.26 -9.45
C ASN A 151 -7.76 -4.81 -10.65
N VAL A 152 -7.15 -4.58 -11.82
CA VAL A 152 -7.89 -4.29 -13.07
C VAL A 152 -8.64 -5.54 -13.53
N ALA A 153 -8.05 -6.72 -13.36
CA ALA A 153 -8.62 -7.99 -13.77
C ALA A 153 -9.51 -8.66 -12.71
N ARG A 154 -9.81 -7.97 -11.61
CA ARG A 154 -10.42 -8.54 -10.40
C ARG A 154 -11.74 -9.29 -10.66
N ASP A 155 -12.53 -8.83 -11.63
CA ASP A 155 -13.84 -9.41 -11.95
C ASP A 155 -13.72 -10.77 -12.69
N LEU A 156 -12.53 -11.10 -13.22
CA LEU A 156 -12.23 -12.38 -13.85
C LEU A 156 -11.67 -13.43 -12.88
N ILE A 157 -11.39 -13.05 -11.62
CA ILE A 157 -10.75 -13.92 -10.64
C ILE A 157 -11.83 -14.65 -9.84
N SER A 158 -12.12 -15.89 -10.23
CA SER A 158 -13.10 -16.77 -9.57
C SER A 158 -12.48 -17.85 -8.69
N ASP A 159 -11.19 -18.13 -8.84
CA ASP A 159 -10.50 -19.12 -8.02
C ASP A 159 -10.23 -18.58 -6.62
N LEU A 160 -10.66 -19.31 -5.58
CA LEU A 160 -10.56 -18.86 -4.19
C LEU A 160 -9.11 -18.66 -3.74
N SER A 161 -8.16 -19.47 -4.22
CA SER A 161 -6.75 -19.31 -3.88
C SER A 161 -6.18 -18.05 -4.49
N GLU A 162 -6.59 -17.70 -5.71
CA GLU A 162 -6.20 -16.44 -6.35
C GLU A 162 -6.85 -15.22 -5.68
N GLN A 163 -8.10 -15.31 -5.23
CA GLN A 163 -8.76 -14.25 -4.48
C GLN A 163 -8.04 -13.97 -3.16
N GLN A 164 -7.73 -15.01 -2.39
CA GLN A 164 -6.95 -14.87 -1.16
C GLN A 164 -5.56 -14.27 -1.42
N LYS A 165 -4.90 -14.72 -2.50
CA LYS A 165 -3.62 -14.14 -2.91
C LYS A 165 -3.77 -12.65 -3.22
N LEU A 166 -4.82 -12.25 -3.95
CA LEU A 166 -5.07 -10.85 -4.27
C LEU A 166 -5.38 -10.02 -3.01
N ALA A 167 -6.08 -10.57 -2.03
CA ALA A 167 -6.31 -9.92 -0.74
C ALA A 167 -4.98 -9.65 -0.01
N GLN A 168 -4.07 -10.62 0.01
CA GLN A 168 -2.74 -10.48 0.59
C GLN A 168 -1.89 -9.42 -0.14
N LEU A 169 -1.86 -9.45 -1.48
CA LEU A 169 -1.13 -8.45 -2.28
C LEU A 169 -1.65 -7.03 -2.03
N ASN A 170 -2.97 -6.87 -1.89
CA ASN A 170 -3.58 -5.59 -1.57
C ASN A 170 -3.28 -5.12 -0.15
N LEU A 171 -3.18 -6.02 0.83
CA LEU A 171 -2.72 -5.67 2.18
C LEU A 171 -1.29 -5.09 2.14
N GLU A 172 -0.37 -5.79 1.47
CA GLU A 172 1.02 -5.35 1.34
C GLU A 172 1.16 -4.02 0.59
N ALA A 173 0.43 -3.87 -0.51
CA ALA A 173 0.37 -2.62 -1.26
C ALA A 173 -0.20 -1.47 -0.41
N GLY A 174 -1.25 -1.75 0.37
CA GLY A 174 -1.84 -0.80 1.32
C GLY A 174 -0.85 -0.35 2.39
N GLN A 175 -0.09 -1.28 2.97
CA GLN A 175 0.95 -0.97 3.96
C GLN A 175 2.06 -0.08 3.40
N LYS A 176 2.56 -0.40 2.19
CA LYS A 176 3.60 0.42 1.53
C LYS A 176 3.05 1.79 1.15
N ALA A 177 1.85 1.86 0.58
CA ALA A 177 1.21 3.13 0.21
C ALA A 177 1.02 4.04 1.43
N LYS A 178 0.54 3.51 2.57
CA LYS A 178 0.40 4.28 3.82
C LYS A 178 1.76 4.80 4.31
N SER A 179 2.78 3.96 4.28
CA SER A 179 4.14 4.32 4.71
C SER A 179 4.75 5.45 3.87
N SER A 180 4.34 5.56 2.59
CA SER A 180 4.71 6.65 1.69
C SER A 180 3.73 7.83 1.69
N ALA A 181 2.81 7.90 2.68
CA ALA A 181 1.76 8.92 2.80
C ALA A 181 0.76 8.99 1.63
N ALA A 182 0.66 7.94 0.81
CA ALA A 182 -0.33 7.82 -0.27
C ALA A 182 -1.65 7.22 0.27
N TYR A 183 -2.31 7.93 1.18
CA TYR A 183 -3.43 7.40 1.98
C TYR A 183 -4.64 6.97 1.15
N GLU A 184 -5.02 7.73 0.12
CA GLU A 184 -6.13 7.35 -0.78
C GLU A 184 -5.85 6.04 -1.53
N SER A 185 -4.60 5.86 -2.00
CA SER A 185 -4.17 4.62 -2.63
C SER A 185 -4.16 3.46 -1.64
N ALA A 186 -3.69 3.69 -0.42
CA ALA A 186 -3.72 2.68 0.65
C ALA A 186 -5.17 2.22 0.90
N LEU A 187 -6.08 3.15 1.14
CA LEU A 187 -7.50 2.85 1.38
C LEU A 187 -8.13 2.09 0.20
N ARG A 188 -7.81 2.48 -1.04
CA ARG A 188 -8.30 1.78 -2.24
C ARG A 188 -7.81 0.33 -2.32
N TYR A 189 -6.52 0.07 -2.06
CA TYR A 189 -6.00 -1.29 -2.04
C TYR A 189 -6.70 -2.12 -0.95
N LEU A 190 -6.84 -1.57 0.25
CA LEU A 190 -7.45 -2.27 1.39
C LEU A 190 -8.93 -2.61 1.13
N LYS A 191 -9.69 -1.71 0.48
CA LYS A 191 -11.07 -2.00 0.06
C LYS A 191 -11.15 -3.19 -0.90
N ILE A 192 -10.22 -3.27 -1.86
CA ILE A 192 -10.16 -4.40 -2.79
C ILE A 192 -9.76 -5.67 -2.05
N GLY A 193 -8.82 -5.59 -1.11
CA GLY A 193 -8.43 -6.73 -0.28
C GLY A 193 -9.60 -7.27 0.53
N ILE A 194 -10.37 -6.39 1.18
CA ILE A 194 -11.58 -6.75 1.95
C ILE A 194 -12.64 -7.39 1.04
N TYR A 195 -12.83 -6.87 -0.17
CA TYR A 195 -13.79 -7.41 -1.14
C TYR A 195 -13.54 -8.89 -1.48
N PHE A 196 -12.29 -9.36 -1.42
CA PHE A 196 -11.91 -10.73 -1.73
C PHE A 196 -11.83 -11.68 -0.54
N LEU A 197 -12.15 -11.19 0.66
CA LEU A 197 -12.23 -12.06 1.82
C LEU A 197 -13.44 -12.99 1.70
N ALA A 198 -13.24 -14.26 2.07
CA ALA A 198 -14.32 -15.25 2.13
C ALA A 198 -15.33 -14.91 3.25
N GLU A 199 -16.53 -15.48 3.20
CA GLU A 199 -17.55 -15.26 4.23
C GLU A 199 -17.08 -15.71 5.63
N ASP A 200 -16.27 -16.77 5.71
CA ASP A 200 -15.69 -17.32 6.93
C ASP A 200 -14.28 -16.77 7.25
N CYS A 201 -13.91 -15.62 6.66
CA CYS A 201 -12.55 -15.08 6.72
C CYS A 201 -12.03 -14.77 8.13
N TRP A 202 -12.92 -14.54 9.11
CA TRP A 202 -12.53 -14.37 10.51
C TRP A 202 -12.11 -15.68 11.17
N ASP A 203 -12.56 -16.83 10.67
CA ASP A 203 -12.18 -18.14 11.16
C ASP A 203 -11.01 -18.74 10.35
N THR A 204 -11.03 -18.56 9.03
CA THR A 204 -10.07 -19.20 8.11
C THR A 204 -8.85 -18.33 7.80
N GLN A 205 -8.95 -17.02 7.94
CA GLN A 205 -7.95 -16.04 7.48
C GLN A 205 -7.75 -14.91 8.50
N TYR A 206 -7.88 -15.22 9.80
CA TYR A 206 -7.97 -14.22 10.89
C TYR A 206 -6.93 -13.09 10.80
N ASP A 207 -5.65 -13.41 10.67
CA ASP A 207 -4.59 -12.39 10.64
C ASP A 207 -4.68 -11.45 9.43
N LEU A 208 -4.97 -11.99 8.24
CA LEU A 208 -5.14 -11.22 7.01
C LEU A 208 -6.35 -10.28 7.15
N THR A 209 -7.48 -10.85 7.60
CA THR A 209 -8.72 -10.14 7.83
C THR A 209 -8.54 -9.00 8.84
N LEU A 210 -8.01 -9.31 10.03
CA LEU A 210 -7.76 -8.33 11.08
C LEU A 210 -6.88 -7.18 10.60
N ASN A 211 -5.81 -7.47 9.87
CA ASN A 211 -4.91 -6.44 9.36
C ASN A 211 -5.52 -5.60 8.23
N LEU A 212 -6.30 -6.20 7.33
CA LEU A 212 -7.02 -5.46 6.27
C LEU A 212 -8.03 -4.48 6.86
N TYR A 213 -8.88 -4.94 7.79
CA TYR A 213 -9.87 -4.07 8.42
C TYR A 213 -9.22 -3.01 9.32
N SER A 214 -8.23 -3.36 10.14
CA SER A 214 -7.55 -2.41 11.03
C SER A 214 -6.80 -1.32 10.26
N LEU A 215 -6.05 -1.70 9.23
CA LEU A 215 -5.33 -0.75 8.38
C LEU A 215 -6.29 0.05 7.49
N GLY A 216 -7.41 -0.56 7.10
CA GLY A 216 -8.49 0.11 6.39
C GLY A 216 -9.11 1.23 7.22
N ALA A 217 -9.40 0.97 8.49
CA ALA A 217 -9.90 1.98 9.43
C ALA A 217 -8.90 3.13 9.61
N GLU A 218 -7.62 2.82 9.84
CA GLU A 218 -6.57 3.84 9.96
C GLU A 218 -6.44 4.68 8.67
N SER A 219 -6.48 4.05 7.50
CA SER A 219 -6.39 4.75 6.22
C SER A 219 -7.63 5.61 5.94
N ALA A 220 -8.82 5.13 6.33
CA ALA A 220 -10.06 5.90 6.24
C ALA A 220 -9.99 7.17 7.11
N LEU A 221 -9.48 7.07 8.34
CA LEU A 221 -9.23 8.24 9.20
C LEU A 221 -8.30 9.25 8.51
N LEU A 222 -7.17 8.79 7.95
CA LEU A 222 -6.19 9.65 7.29
C LEU A 222 -6.74 10.32 6.02
N CYS A 223 -7.75 9.72 5.39
CA CYS A 223 -8.51 10.31 4.28
C CYS A 223 -9.70 11.19 4.74
N GLY A 224 -10.02 11.25 6.03
CA GLY A 224 -11.19 11.96 6.55
C GLY A 224 -12.53 11.22 6.34
N GLU A 225 -12.49 9.94 5.99
CA GLU A 225 -13.66 9.08 5.75
C GLU A 225 -14.18 8.49 7.07
N TYR A 226 -14.68 9.34 7.96
CA TYR A 226 -15.03 8.97 9.34
C TYR A 226 -16.14 7.90 9.45
N GLN A 227 -17.15 7.94 8.59
CA GLN A 227 -18.22 6.95 8.61
C GLN A 227 -17.66 5.54 8.32
N GLN A 228 -16.86 5.44 7.25
CA GLN A 228 -16.23 4.18 6.87
C GLN A 228 -15.22 3.71 7.92
N MET A 229 -14.48 4.63 8.54
CA MET A 229 -13.60 4.32 9.65
C MET A 229 -14.38 3.64 10.79
N GLU A 230 -15.49 4.23 11.26
CA GLU A 230 -16.30 3.64 12.34
C GLU A 230 -16.87 2.26 11.95
N GLU A 231 -17.40 2.12 10.73
CA GLU A 231 -17.90 0.83 10.22
C GLU A 231 -16.82 -0.27 10.28
N LEU A 232 -15.59 0.04 9.84
CA LEU A 232 -14.48 -0.91 9.87
C LEU A 232 -14.01 -1.22 11.31
N ILE A 233 -13.99 -0.20 12.19
CA ILE A 233 -13.65 -0.37 13.62
C ILE A 233 -14.64 -1.32 14.28
N ASP A 234 -15.95 -1.10 14.09
CA ASP A 234 -16.98 -1.90 14.73
C ASP A 234 -16.91 -3.37 14.29
N ILE A 235 -16.60 -3.64 13.02
CA ILE A 235 -16.36 -5.00 12.53
C ILE A 235 -15.18 -5.65 13.27
N VAL A 236 -14.03 -4.95 13.39
CA VAL A 236 -12.88 -5.50 14.14
C VAL A 236 -13.22 -5.76 15.59
N LEU A 237 -13.92 -4.84 16.27
CA LEU A 237 -14.27 -4.98 17.68
C LEU A 237 -15.24 -6.15 17.94
N ASN A 238 -16.11 -6.48 16.97
CA ASN A 238 -17.03 -7.61 17.07
C ASN A 238 -16.35 -8.98 16.86
N HIS A 239 -15.23 -9.02 16.14
CA HIS A 239 -14.55 -10.27 15.78
C HIS A 239 -13.20 -10.48 16.48
N ALA A 240 -12.66 -9.47 17.15
CA ALA A 240 -11.39 -9.56 17.86
C ALA A 240 -11.42 -10.68 18.93
N GLN A 241 -10.45 -11.61 18.86
CA GLN A 241 -10.30 -12.72 19.80
C GLN A 241 -9.70 -12.29 21.15
N GLY A 242 -9.11 -11.09 21.21
CA GLY A 242 -8.57 -10.52 22.44
C GLY A 242 -8.39 -9.01 22.36
N ILE A 243 -8.13 -8.39 23.52
CA ILE A 243 -7.97 -6.93 23.60
C ILE A 243 -6.80 -6.44 22.75
N LEU A 244 -5.69 -7.18 22.68
CA LEU A 244 -4.51 -6.78 21.89
C LEU A 244 -4.81 -6.61 20.40
N ASP A 245 -5.71 -7.43 19.85
CA ASP A 245 -6.15 -7.34 18.44
C ASP A 245 -6.96 -6.05 18.21
N ALA A 246 -7.76 -5.67 19.20
CA ALA A 246 -8.58 -4.46 19.18
C ALA A 246 -7.79 -3.16 19.45
N ILE A 247 -6.58 -3.23 20.04
CA ILE A 247 -5.80 -2.02 20.38
C ILE A 247 -5.53 -1.14 19.16
N LYS A 248 -5.25 -1.74 18.00
CA LYS A 248 -4.99 -0.98 16.76
C LYS A 248 -6.18 -0.09 16.40
N VAL A 249 -7.39 -0.64 16.40
CA VAL A 249 -8.61 0.12 16.06
C VAL A 249 -9.05 1.08 17.17
N TYR A 250 -8.79 0.77 18.44
CA TYR A 250 -9.00 1.74 19.52
C TYR A 250 -8.07 2.96 19.39
N LYS A 251 -6.81 2.76 19.00
CA LYS A 251 -5.88 3.87 18.73
C LYS A 251 -6.40 4.75 17.59
N VAL A 252 -6.94 4.16 16.53
CA VAL A 252 -7.58 4.92 15.43
C VAL A 252 -8.79 5.71 15.96
N LYS A 253 -9.65 5.10 16.77
CA LYS A 253 -10.80 5.79 17.37
C LYS A 253 -10.39 6.97 18.25
N LEU A 254 -9.37 6.79 19.09
CA LEU A 254 -8.80 7.85 19.93
C LEU A 254 -8.20 8.99 19.10
N GLN A 255 -7.46 8.67 18.04
CA GLN A 255 -6.95 9.68 17.09
C GLN A 255 -8.09 10.48 16.46
N ALA A 256 -9.16 9.81 16.03
CA ALA A 256 -10.33 10.46 15.45
C ALA A 256 -11.01 11.42 16.44
N CYS A 257 -11.15 11.03 17.72
CA CYS A 257 -11.69 11.91 18.74
C CYS A 257 -10.81 13.15 18.98
N ILE A 258 -9.48 13.00 18.96
CA ILE A 258 -8.56 14.15 19.11
C ILE A 258 -8.70 15.11 17.93
N VAL A 259 -8.68 14.59 16.69
CA VAL A 259 -8.80 15.41 15.47
C VAL A 259 -10.15 16.13 15.41
N GLN A 260 -11.22 15.49 15.88
CA GLN A 260 -12.57 16.07 15.95
C GLN A 260 -12.83 16.89 17.23
N ASN A 261 -11.82 17.08 18.09
CA ASN A 261 -11.92 17.79 19.37
C ASN A 261 -12.99 17.22 20.33
N GLN A 262 -13.26 15.92 20.26
CA GLN A 262 -14.17 15.18 21.14
C GLN A 262 -13.43 14.71 22.40
N GLN A 263 -13.01 15.66 23.25
CA GLN A 263 -12.14 15.38 24.41
C GLN A 263 -12.78 14.40 25.40
N GLN A 264 -14.07 14.55 25.69
CA GLN A 264 -14.76 13.70 26.67
C GLN A 264 -14.87 12.26 26.18
N ASP A 265 -15.18 12.07 24.89
CA ASP A 265 -15.29 10.73 24.29
C ASP A 265 -13.91 10.06 24.23
N CYS A 266 -12.86 10.81 23.86
CA CYS A 266 -11.49 10.32 23.89
C CYS A 266 -11.09 9.81 25.28
N LEU A 267 -11.39 10.58 26.33
CA LEU A 267 -11.12 10.20 27.71
C LEU A 267 -11.90 8.95 28.12
N ASN A 268 -13.20 8.90 27.82
CA ASN A 268 -14.06 7.76 28.14
C ASN A 268 -13.58 6.47 27.46
N ILE A 269 -13.25 6.55 26.17
CA ILE A 269 -12.73 5.42 25.38
C ILE A 269 -11.41 4.93 25.98
N GLY A 270 -10.45 5.83 26.22
CA GLY A 270 -9.14 5.44 26.71
C GLY A 270 -9.19 4.81 28.11
N LEU A 271 -10.00 5.36 29.03
CA LEU A 271 -10.21 4.76 30.35
C LEU A 271 -10.86 3.36 30.26
N SER A 272 -11.87 3.20 29.39
CA SER A 272 -12.49 1.90 29.14
C SER A 272 -11.49 0.88 28.58
N VAL A 273 -10.58 1.30 27.69
CA VAL A 273 -9.55 0.41 27.13
C VAL A 273 -8.51 0.04 28.19
N LEU A 274 -8.08 0.98 29.04
CA LEU A 274 -7.16 0.70 30.15
C LEU A 274 -7.77 -0.33 31.13
N GLN A 275 -9.06 -0.20 31.43
CA GLN A 275 -9.76 -1.20 32.24
C GLN A 275 -9.77 -2.59 31.58
N LYS A 276 -9.98 -2.67 30.25
CA LYS A 276 -9.90 -3.94 29.49
C LYS A 276 -8.48 -4.53 29.43
N LEU A 277 -7.45 -3.72 29.65
CA LEU A 277 -6.04 -4.13 29.76
C LEU A 277 -5.63 -4.44 31.22
N ASP A 278 -6.59 -4.45 32.15
CA ASP A 278 -6.36 -4.60 33.60
C ASP A 278 -5.37 -3.56 34.16
N ILE A 279 -5.44 -2.32 33.64
CA ILE A 279 -4.66 -1.18 34.13
C ILE A 279 -5.59 -0.22 34.88
N SER A 280 -5.31 -0.05 36.17
CA SER A 280 -5.92 0.99 36.99
C SER A 280 -5.01 2.20 37.03
N LEU A 281 -5.62 3.39 37.08
CA LEU A 281 -4.86 4.62 37.20
C LEU A 281 -4.25 4.78 38.60
N GLU A 282 -2.98 5.11 38.64
CA GLU A 282 -2.22 5.34 39.87
C GLU A 282 -2.61 6.66 40.52
N THR A 283 -2.97 6.61 41.79
CA THR A 283 -3.37 7.81 42.56
C THR A 283 -2.21 8.49 43.27
N GLN A 284 -1.07 7.82 43.37
CA GLN A 284 0.10 8.27 44.12
C GLN A 284 1.32 8.37 43.22
N LEU A 285 2.17 9.35 43.51
CA LEU A 285 3.46 9.50 42.85
C LEU A 285 4.33 8.25 43.11
N PRO A 286 4.89 7.59 42.08
CA PRO A 286 5.77 6.44 42.26
C PRO A 286 7.01 6.80 43.10
N GLN A 287 7.26 6.06 44.19
CA GLN A 287 8.31 6.39 45.18
C GLN A 287 9.75 6.07 44.73
N GLN A 288 9.96 5.48 43.55
CA GLN A 288 11.25 4.91 43.13
C GLN A 288 12.11 5.82 42.24
N VAL A 289 11.76 7.08 42.02
CA VAL A 289 12.58 7.98 41.19
C VAL A 289 13.64 8.68 42.05
N GLU A 290 14.71 7.96 42.40
CA GLU A 290 15.84 8.55 43.14
C GLU A 290 16.71 9.46 42.23
N SER A 291 16.81 9.13 40.94
CA SER A 291 17.52 9.93 39.94
C SER A 291 16.97 9.74 38.53
N ILE A 292 16.68 10.85 37.84
CA ILE A 292 16.22 10.86 36.43
C ILE A 292 17.27 10.21 35.49
N HIS A 293 18.56 10.25 35.85
CA HIS A 293 19.64 9.68 35.04
C HIS A 293 19.61 8.15 34.99
N GLU A 294 18.99 7.48 35.96
CA GLU A 294 18.89 6.02 35.95
C GLU A 294 17.76 5.52 35.05
N LEU A 295 16.74 6.37 34.85
CA LEU A 295 15.56 6.05 34.06
C LEU A 295 15.89 5.79 32.59
N ILE A 296 16.89 6.47 32.02
CA ILE A 296 17.28 6.27 30.60
C ILE A 296 17.92 4.88 30.34
N HIS A 297 18.37 4.20 31.40
CA HIS A 297 19.06 2.92 31.30
C HIS A 297 18.13 1.71 31.51
N LEU A 298 16.85 1.94 31.79
CA LEU A 298 15.86 0.86 31.89
C LEU A 298 15.73 0.12 30.56
N SER A 299 15.49 -1.18 30.64
CA SER A 299 15.24 -2.03 29.47
C SER A 299 13.98 -1.58 28.72
N LYS A 300 13.78 -2.07 27.49
CA LYS A 300 12.52 -1.81 26.78
C LYS A 300 11.38 -2.65 27.37
N ILE A 301 10.16 -2.11 27.36
CA ILE A 301 8.96 -2.91 27.65
C ILE A 301 8.85 -4.04 26.62
N ASN A 302 8.75 -5.28 27.09
CA ASN A 302 8.51 -6.46 26.25
C ASN A 302 7.08 -7.02 26.41
N ASP A 303 6.36 -6.66 27.47
CA ASP A 303 4.98 -7.09 27.69
C ASP A 303 4.03 -6.30 26.76
N PRO A 304 3.33 -6.97 25.83
CA PRO A 304 2.46 -6.30 24.86
C PRO A 304 1.26 -5.60 25.51
N TYR A 305 0.76 -6.06 26.66
CA TYR A 305 -0.33 -5.42 27.39
C TYR A 305 0.12 -4.10 28.02
N LYS A 306 1.34 -4.08 28.58
CA LYS A 306 1.91 -2.87 29.18
C LYS A 306 2.33 -1.86 28.13
N LEU A 307 2.82 -2.33 26.98
CA LEU A 307 3.10 -1.47 25.83
C LEU A 307 1.81 -0.84 25.29
N ALA A 308 0.75 -1.65 25.09
CA ALA A 308 -0.55 -1.15 24.66
C ALA A 308 -1.14 -0.13 25.65
N ALA A 309 -1.06 -0.40 26.95
CA ALA A 309 -1.52 0.54 27.97
C ALA A 309 -0.76 1.87 27.91
N SER A 310 0.57 1.81 27.76
CA SER A 310 1.41 3.00 27.64
C SER A 310 1.03 3.83 26.41
N ASP A 311 0.75 3.19 25.28
CA ASP A 311 0.26 3.85 24.07
C ASP A 311 -1.11 4.54 24.30
N ILE A 312 -2.05 3.86 24.96
CA ILE A 312 -3.39 4.42 25.25
C ILE A 312 -3.29 5.61 26.20
N LEU A 313 -2.41 5.54 27.22
CA LEU A 313 -2.19 6.63 28.15
C LEU A 313 -1.79 7.93 27.41
N ILE A 314 -0.92 7.87 26.40
CA ILE A 314 -0.54 9.06 25.60
C ILE A 314 -1.77 9.75 25.01
N TYR A 315 -2.70 8.99 24.43
CA TYR A 315 -3.88 9.54 23.77
C TYR A 315 -4.80 10.30 24.73
N ILE A 316 -4.84 9.91 26.00
CA ILE A 316 -5.70 10.54 26.99
C ILE A 316 -5.04 11.65 27.81
N ILE A 317 -3.71 11.85 27.70
CA ILE A 317 -3.00 12.94 28.42
C ILE A 317 -3.63 14.30 28.11
N THR A 318 -3.79 14.65 26.82
CA THR A 318 -4.32 15.96 26.41
C THR A 318 -5.80 16.15 26.79
N PRO A 319 -6.69 15.17 26.53
CA PRO A 319 -8.07 15.22 27.04
C PRO A 319 -8.17 15.34 28.56
N ALA A 320 -7.37 14.56 29.31
CA ALA A 320 -7.37 14.60 30.76
C ALA A 320 -6.90 15.96 31.28
N TRP A 321 -5.82 16.52 30.72
CA TRP A 321 -5.35 17.86 31.09
C TRP A 321 -6.42 18.93 30.91
N THR A 322 -7.19 18.81 29.83
CA THR A 322 -8.25 19.78 29.47
C THR A 322 -9.48 19.65 30.38
N LEU A 323 -9.88 18.43 30.73
CA LEU A 323 -11.17 18.15 31.37
C LEU A 323 -11.07 17.88 32.88
N ASN A 324 -10.02 17.20 33.32
CA ASN A 324 -9.89 16.72 34.70
C ASN A 324 -8.41 16.64 35.15
N PRO A 325 -7.91 17.66 35.87
CA PRO A 325 -6.54 17.71 36.36
C PRO A 325 -6.12 16.51 37.23
N GLU A 326 -7.06 15.90 37.96
CA GLU A 326 -6.78 14.72 38.77
C GLU A 326 -6.50 13.50 37.89
N ILE A 327 -7.35 13.23 36.89
CA ILE A 327 -7.13 12.12 35.94
C ILE A 327 -5.84 12.34 35.14
N PHE A 328 -5.51 13.60 34.83
CA PHE A 328 -4.23 13.93 34.19
C PHE A 328 -3.05 13.50 35.07
N GLN A 329 -3.03 13.88 36.35
CA GLN A 329 -1.97 13.46 37.28
C GLN A 329 -1.88 11.94 37.38
N GLN A 330 -3.02 11.27 37.52
CA GLN A 330 -3.07 9.82 37.63
C GLN A 330 -2.57 9.13 36.34
N THR A 331 -2.87 9.68 35.16
CA THR A 331 -2.36 9.19 33.87
C THR A 331 -0.83 9.24 33.83
N ILE A 332 -0.24 10.37 34.26
CA ILE A 332 1.21 10.53 34.33
C ILE A 332 1.84 9.56 35.34
N PHE A 333 1.27 9.44 36.54
CA PHE A 333 1.77 8.51 37.56
C PHE A 333 1.73 7.06 37.07
N THR A 334 0.66 6.68 36.37
CA THR A 334 0.52 5.35 35.79
C THR A 334 1.60 5.09 34.74
N LEU A 335 1.85 6.06 33.85
CA LEU A 335 2.86 5.95 32.81
C LEU A 335 4.29 5.81 33.39
N VAL A 336 4.60 6.58 34.44
CA VAL A 336 5.88 6.47 35.16
C VAL A 336 5.97 5.12 35.89
N ASN A 337 4.91 4.68 36.57
CA ASN A 337 4.89 3.40 37.27
C ASN A 337 5.08 2.21 36.30
N LEU A 338 4.44 2.24 35.14
CA LEU A 338 4.65 1.24 34.09
C LEU A 338 6.11 1.25 33.62
N SER A 339 6.70 2.43 33.46
CA SER A 339 8.08 2.57 32.98
C SER A 339 9.09 2.02 33.98
N LEU A 340 8.91 2.31 35.26
CA LEU A 340 9.78 1.82 36.34
C LEU A 340 9.72 0.29 36.51
N ASN A 341 8.54 -0.31 36.40
CA ASN A 341 8.35 -1.74 36.65
C ASN A 341 8.63 -2.62 35.43
N PHE A 342 8.38 -2.12 34.21
CA PHE A 342 8.42 -2.93 32.97
C PHE A 342 9.42 -2.43 31.94
N GLY A 343 10.03 -1.26 32.14
CA GLY A 343 11.00 -0.66 31.24
C GLY A 343 10.44 0.51 30.41
N ASN A 344 11.28 1.10 29.58
CA ASN A 344 10.93 2.26 28.76
C ASN A 344 10.24 1.88 27.44
N CYS A 345 9.37 2.76 26.97
CA CYS A 345 8.83 2.77 25.61
C CYS A 345 8.77 4.22 25.08
N PRO A 346 8.43 4.47 23.81
CA PRO A 346 8.33 5.85 23.29
C PRO A 346 7.41 6.76 24.12
N ALA A 347 6.34 6.20 24.71
CA ALA A 347 5.41 6.93 25.58
C ALA A 347 6.09 7.49 26.83
N THR A 348 7.06 6.77 27.38
CA THR A 348 7.69 7.05 28.67
C THR A 348 8.27 8.46 28.77
N ALA A 349 8.73 9.04 27.65
CA ALA A 349 9.25 10.41 27.62
C ALA A 349 8.25 11.45 28.12
N PHE A 350 6.95 11.27 27.88
CA PHE A 350 5.89 12.16 28.36
C PHE A 350 5.67 12.06 29.87
N GLY A 351 5.99 10.92 30.48
CA GLY A 351 5.89 10.76 31.94
C GLY A 351 7.04 11.40 32.70
N TYR A 352 8.22 11.53 32.07
CA TYR A 352 9.43 12.08 32.70
C TYR A 352 9.59 13.59 32.50
N ALA A 353 8.96 14.16 31.47
CA ALA A 353 8.95 15.60 31.18
C ALA A 353 7.96 16.33 32.09
#